data_AF-A0A9P6BWQ8-F1
#
_entry.id   AF-A0A9P6BWQ8-F1
#
_cell.length_a   1.000
_cell.length_b   1.000
_cell.length_c   1.000
_cell.angle_alpha   90.00
_cell.angle_beta   90.00
_cell.angle_gamma   90.00
#
_symmetry.space_group_name_H-M   'P 1'
#
loop_
_entity.id
_entity.type
_entity.pdbx_description
1 polymer ?
#
loop_
_entity_poly.entity_id
_entity_poly.type
_entity_poly.pdbx_seq_one_letter_code
_entity_poly.pdbx_strand_id
1 'polypeptide(L)'
;MSLQHSHAALLHGGFLWRIAVEYVSLSEAVQGPWGIYNNNRYMFTVKDADGVEYVDDNLTVNEMDILCGVYLTFTGIHDQTVKLSWYPLAYIFDGSGEDVGHWTDHNKMLWEKWNKSILNPNQDKLWGFGGSQCSMKQVEAWSKEVLDEVIGKL
;
A
#
# COMPACT_ATOMS: atom_id res chain seq x y z
N MET A 1 -0.87 -6.15 -9.35
CA MET A 1 -0.78 -4.75 -9.83
C MET A 1 -0.93 -4.78 -11.34
N SER A 2 -1.67 -3.87 -11.98
CA SER A 2 -1.72 -3.82 -13.45
C SER A 2 -0.47 -3.12 -14.00
N LEU A 3 -0.02 -3.55 -15.18
CA LEU A 3 1.17 -3.02 -15.90
C LEU A 3 1.26 -1.49 -15.90
N GLN A 4 0.12 -0.83 -16.00
CA GLN A 4 0.01 0.62 -16.12
C GLN A 4 0.50 1.36 -14.86
N HIS A 5 0.22 0.84 -13.67
CA HIS A 5 0.59 1.50 -12.39
C HIS A 5 2.00 1.17 -11.93
N SER A 6 2.63 0.18 -12.55
CA SER A 6 3.97 -0.32 -12.25
C SER A 6 5.04 0.76 -12.32
N HIS A 7 4.98 1.61 -13.35
CA HIS A 7 5.95 2.69 -13.55
C HIS A 7 5.85 3.73 -12.43
N ALA A 8 4.64 4.27 -12.19
CA ALA A 8 4.39 5.27 -11.16
C ALA A 8 4.73 4.76 -9.75
N ALA A 9 4.41 3.50 -9.43
CA ALA A 9 4.77 2.88 -8.16
C ALA A 9 6.29 2.78 -7.94
N LEU A 10 7.04 2.52 -9.02
CA LEU A 10 8.50 2.51 -8.98
C LEU A 10 9.07 3.92 -8.77
N LEU A 11 8.48 4.95 -9.39
CA LEU A 11 9.00 6.31 -9.32
C LEU A 11 8.68 7.05 -8.01
N HIS A 12 7.70 6.59 -7.23
CA HIS A 12 7.25 7.28 -6.01
C HIS A 12 8.31 7.34 -4.89
N GLY A 13 9.23 6.37 -4.82
CA GLY A 13 10.19 6.26 -3.72
C GLY A 13 9.62 5.65 -2.43
N GLY A 14 10.39 5.73 -1.35
CA GLY A 14 10.01 5.23 -0.03
C GLY A 14 9.62 3.75 0.00
N PHE A 15 8.64 3.41 0.85
CA PHE A 15 8.14 2.03 0.95
C PHE A 15 7.32 1.58 -0.27
N LEU A 16 6.65 2.50 -0.97
CA LEU A 16 5.93 2.16 -2.20
C LEU A 16 6.87 1.64 -3.28
N TRP A 17 8.01 2.31 -3.49
CA TRP A 17 9.06 1.82 -4.38
C TRP A 17 9.55 0.43 -3.96
N ARG A 18 9.76 0.21 -2.65
CA ARG A 18 10.24 -1.08 -2.16
C ARG A 18 9.26 -2.21 -2.44
N ILE A 19 7.96 -1.96 -2.24
CA ILE A 19 6.89 -2.90 -2.58
C ILE A 19 6.88 -3.12 -4.10
N ALA A 20 6.97 -2.05 -4.90
CA ALA A 20 7.01 -2.16 -6.35
C ALA A 20 8.18 -3.03 -6.82
N VAL A 21 9.41 -2.80 -6.34
CA VAL A 21 10.58 -3.60 -6.70
C VAL A 21 10.42 -5.09 -6.37
N GLU A 22 9.70 -5.42 -5.29
CA GLU A 22 9.49 -6.80 -4.88
C GLU A 22 8.45 -7.53 -5.74
N TYR A 23 7.42 -6.81 -6.21
CA TYR A 23 6.23 -7.42 -6.85
C TYR A 23 6.03 -7.05 -8.33
N VAL A 24 6.80 -6.11 -8.86
CA VAL A 24 6.72 -5.61 -10.24
C VAL A 24 7.97 -6.00 -11.00
N SER A 25 7.81 -6.54 -12.22
CA SER A 25 8.97 -6.82 -13.05
C SER A 25 9.57 -5.53 -13.63
N LEU A 26 10.89 -5.43 -13.64
CA LEU A 26 11.60 -4.28 -14.24
C LEU A 26 11.19 -4.05 -15.70
N SER A 27 10.95 -5.12 -16.47
CA SER A 27 10.52 -5.05 -17.88
C SER A 27 9.15 -4.41 -18.07
N GLU A 28 8.28 -4.49 -17.07
CA GLU A 28 6.95 -3.89 -17.09
C GLU A 28 7.02 -2.41 -16.66
N ALA A 29 7.84 -2.10 -15.66
CA ALA A 29 7.99 -0.74 -15.15
C ALA A 29 8.61 0.23 -16.17
N VAL A 30 9.52 -0.24 -17.04
CA VAL A 30 10.20 0.60 -18.05
C VAL A 30 9.36 0.94 -19.28
N GLN A 31 8.13 0.41 -19.41
CA GLN A 31 7.29 0.67 -20.58
C GLN A 31 6.39 1.91 -20.45
N GLY A 32 6.35 2.54 -19.27
CA GLY A 32 5.60 3.78 -19.05
C GLY A 32 6.34 5.05 -19.50
N PRO A 33 5.71 6.24 -19.40
CA PRO A 33 4.33 6.48 -18.96
C PRO A 33 3.26 6.02 -19.96
N TRP A 34 2.15 5.52 -19.44
CA TRP A 34 1.00 4.99 -20.18
C TRP A 34 -0.16 5.99 -20.30
N GLY A 35 -0.18 7.06 -19.51
CA GLY A 35 -1.27 8.03 -19.51
C GLY A 35 -2.55 7.42 -18.93
N ILE A 36 -2.44 6.78 -17.75
CA ILE A 36 -3.55 6.00 -17.14
C ILE A 36 -4.80 6.85 -16.95
N TYR A 37 -4.59 8.12 -16.60
CA TYR A 37 -5.66 9.05 -16.29
C TYR A 37 -5.80 10.15 -17.34
N ASN A 38 -7.02 10.34 -17.83
CA ASN A 38 -7.35 11.47 -18.71
C ASN A 38 -7.39 12.82 -17.97
N ASN A 39 -7.45 12.79 -16.63
CA ASN A 39 -7.51 13.98 -15.80
C ASN A 39 -6.12 14.30 -15.27
N ASN A 40 -5.58 15.46 -15.65
CA ASN A 40 -4.24 15.89 -15.27
C ASN A 40 -4.02 16.01 -13.74
N ARG A 41 -5.10 16.06 -12.94
CA ARG A 41 -5.01 16.04 -11.47
C ARG A 41 -4.51 14.72 -10.89
N TYR A 42 -4.61 13.63 -11.64
CA TYR A 42 -4.12 12.31 -11.25
C TYR A 42 -2.82 11.94 -11.96
N MET A 43 -2.19 12.92 -12.59
CA MET A 43 -0.89 12.80 -13.27
C MET A 43 0.15 13.62 -12.51
N PHE A 44 1.42 13.27 -12.66
CA PHE A 44 2.52 14.08 -12.19
C PHE A 44 2.90 15.06 -13.30
N THR A 45 2.90 16.37 -13.03
CA THR A 45 3.23 17.38 -14.04
C THR A 45 4.26 18.36 -13.52
N VAL A 46 5.31 18.61 -14.30
CA VAL A 46 6.35 19.61 -14.03
C VAL A 46 6.46 20.54 -15.22
N LYS A 47 6.64 21.85 -14.96
CA LYS A 47 6.89 22.84 -16.00
C LYS A 47 8.33 23.32 -15.95
N ASP A 48 8.97 23.45 -17.12
CA ASP A 48 10.27 24.10 -17.21
C ASP A 48 10.15 25.64 -17.22
N ALA A 49 11.30 26.31 -17.34
CA ALA A 49 11.37 27.78 -17.40
C ALA A 49 10.76 28.37 -18.69
N ASP A 50 10.69 27.58 -19.76
CA ASP A 50 10.13 27.96 -21.06
C ASP A 50 8.61 27.70 -21.13
N GLY A 51 8.03 27.07 -20.11
CA GLY A 51 6.62 26.77 -19.99
C GLY A 51 6.21 25.43 -20.62
N VAL A 52 7.15 24.57 -21.00
CA VAL A 52 6.87 23.21 -21.47
C VAL A 52 6.43 22.34 -20.30
N GLU A 53 5.30 21.66 -20.48
CA GLU A 53 4.77 20.72 -19.48
C GLU A 53 5.28 19.30 -19.75
N TYR A 54 5.92 18.71 -18.75
CA TYR A 54 6.30 17.31 -18.71
C TYR A 54 5.29 16.57 -17.84
N VAL A 55 4.72 15.49 -18.38
CA VAL A 55 3.66 14.71 -17.72
C VAL A 55 4.11 13.26 -17.56
N ASP A 56 3.95 12.71 -16.36
CA ASP A 56 4.17 11.31 -16.03
C ASP A 56 2.94 10.75 -15.29
N ASP A 57 2.80 9.42 -15.27
CA ASP A 57 1.75 8.77 -14.49
C ASP A 57 1.98 9.00 -12.99
N ASN A 58 0.89 9.12 -12.24
CA ASN A 58 0.95 9.15 -10.78
C ASN A 58 -0.03 8.15 -10.19
N LEU A 59 0.22 7.74 -8.95
CA LEU A 59 -0.71 6.93 -8.18
C LEU A 59 -1.71 7.84 -7.46
N THR A 60 -2.96 7.39 -7.39
CA THR A 60 -3.95 7.97 -6.50
C THR A 60 -3.76 7.46 -5.07
N VAL A 61 -4.30 8.19 -4.09
CA VAL A 61 -4.25 7.78 -2.66
C VAL A 61 -4.80 6.37 -2.46
N ASN A 62 -5.89 6.02 -3.15
CA ASN A 62 -6.49 4.69 -3.05
C ASN A 62 -5.56 3.59 -3.60
N GLU A 63 -4.80 3.87 -4.66
CA GLU A 63 -3.86 2.91 -5.21
C GLU A 63 -2.65 2.72 -4.32
N MET A 64 -2.14 3.83 -3.75
CA MET A 64 -1.10 3.76 -2.73
C MET A 64 -1.56 2.93 -1.52
N ASP A 65 -2.80 3.17 -1.04
CA ASP A 65 -3.39 2.39 0.05
C ASP A 65 -3.45 0.89 -0.27
N ILE A 66 -3.92 0.53 -1.48
CA ILE A 66 -3.96 -0.85 -1.95
C ILE A 66 -2.55 -1.46 -1.95
N LEU A 67 -1.54 -0.71 -2.39
CA LEU A 67 -0.14 -1.17 -2.39
C LEU A 67 0.42 -1.37 -0.99
N CYS A 68 0.08 -0.48 -0.06
CA CYS A 68 0.45 -0.63 1.35
C CYS A 68 -0.30 -1.80 2.05
N GLY A 69 -1.17 -2.52 1.34
CA GLY A 69 -1.93 -3.64 1.88
C GLY A 69 -2.99 -3.17 2.86
N VAL A 70 -3.66 -2.05 2.56
CA VAL A 70 -4.76 -1.55 3.37
C VAL A 70 -5.94 -2.52 3.35
N TYR A 71 -6.51 -2.78 4.53
CA TYR A 71 -7.77 -3.50 4.67
C TYR A 71 -8.62 -2.92 5.80
N LEU A 72 -9.92 -3.19 5.74
CA LEU A 72 -10.88 -2.79 6.77
C LEU A 72 -11.11 -3.94 7.74
N THR A 73 -11.19 -3.64 9.03
CA THR A 73 -11.63 -4.60 10.04
C THR A 73 -12.67 -3.97 10.95
N PHE A 74 -13.59 -4.78 11.47
CA PHE A 74 -14.59 -4.33 12.41
C PHE A 74 -13.98 -4.20 13.80
N THR A 75 -14.25 -3.08 14.45
CA THR A 75 -13.76 -2.79 15.82
C THR A 75 -14.53 -3.56 16.89
N GLY A 76 -15.64 -4.20 16.52
CA GLY A 76 -16.57 -4.86 17.45
C GLY A 76 -17.55 -3.92 18.15
N ILE A 77 -17.49 -2.61 17.85
CA ILE A 77 -18.45 -1.61 18.34
C ILE A 77 -19.34 -1.17 17.17
N HIS A 78 -20.57 -1.66 17.13
CA HIS A 78 -21.54 -1.38 16.05
C HIS A 78 -20.92 -1.61 14.66
N ASP A 79 -21.23 -0.73 13.70
CA ASP A 79 -20.70 -0.72 12.34
C ASP A 79 -19.37 0.04 12.21
N GLN A 80 -18.67 0.31 13.31
CA GLN A 80 -17.38 1.01 13.26
C GLN A 80 -16.29 0.10 12.70
N THR A 81 -15.72 0.53 11.59
CA THR A 81 -14.56 -0.11 10.97
C THR A 81 -13.30 0.71 11.22
N VAL A 82 -12.16 0.01 11.31
CA VAL A 82 -10.84 0.62 11.33
C VAL A 82 -10.06 0.17 10.11
N LYS A 83 -9.31 1.11 9.53
CA LYS A 83 -8.39 0.88 8.43
C LYS A 83 -7.04 0.45 8.99
N LEU A 84 -6.59 -0.74 8.61
CA LEU A 84 -5.28 -1.29 8.94
C LEU A 84 -4.44 -1.39 7.67
N SER A 85 -3.12 -1.43 7.79
CA SER A 85 -2.21 -1.68 6.66
C SER A 85 -1.04 -2.57 7.06
N TRP A 86 -0.49 -3.28 6.08
CA TRP A 86 0.69 -4.14 6.28
C TRP A 86 2.00 -3.35 6.24
N TYR A 87 2.04 -2.31 5.40
CA TYR A 87 3.15 -1.37 5.30
C TYR A 87 2.69 0.03 5.72
N PRO A 88 3.60 0.95 6.08
CA PRO A 88 3.26 2.35 6.33
C PRO A 88 2.57 2.95 5.12
N LEU A 89 1.55 3.76 5.39
CA LEU A 89 0.87 4.53 4.35
C LEU A 89 1.83 5.60 3.83
N ALA A 90 1.75 5.91 2.53
CA ALA A 90 2.62 6.88 1.88
C ALA A 90 2.68 8.21 2.65
N TYR A 91 1.53 8.79 2.99
CA TYR A 91 1.46 10.05 3.74
C TYR A 91 2.06 10.01 5.16
N ILE A 92 2.22 8.82 5.76
CA ILE A 92 2.86 8.65 7.08
C ILE A 92 4.37 8.60 6.90
N PHE A 93 4.84 8.01 5.81
CA PHE A 93 6.26 7.89 5.51
C PHE A 93 6.81 9.20 4.94
N ASP A 94 6.11 9.81 3.99
CA ASP A 94 6.53 11.02 3.29
C ASP A 94 6.71 12.19 4.27
N GLY A 95 7.90 12.79 4.27
CA GLY A 95 8.26 13.85 5.22
C GLY A 95 8.50 13.40 6.67
N SER A 96 8.44 12.10 6.95
CA SER A 96 8.88 11.55 8.25
C SER A 96 10.41 11.57 8.37
N GLY A 97 10.93 11.29 9.57
CA GLY A 97 12.38 11.14 9.77
C GLY A 97 13.01 9.98 9.00
N GLU A 98 12.19 9.06 8.49
CA GLU A 98 12.63 7.92 7.68
C GLU A 98 12.66 8.24 6.18
N ASP A 99 12.03 9.34 5.77
CA ASP A 99 12.07 9.88 4.41
C ASP A 99 13.31 10.75 4.22
N VAL A 100 14.45 10.08 4.06
CA VAL A 100 15.76 10.73 3.81
C VAL A 100 16.12 10.80 2.33
N GLY A 101 15.15 10.57 1.43
CA GLY A 101 15.33 10.59 -0.03
C GLY A 101 16.08 9.40 -0.63
N HIS A 102 16.55 8.44 0.18
CA HIS A 102 17.16 7.20 -0.30
C HIS A 102 16.92 6.04 0.68
N TRP A 103 17.12 4.81 0.22
CA TRP A 103 16.91 3.62 1.05
C TRP A 103 18.09 3.38 2.00
N THR A 104 17.87 3.53 3.30
CA THR A 104 18.88 3.36 4.35
C THR A 104 18.91 1.95 4.94
N ASP A 105 19.96 1.64 5.70
CA ASP A 105 20.02 0.42 6.52
C ASP A 105 18.90 0.37 7.56
N HIS A 106 18.46 1.51 8.08
CA HIS A 106 17.32 1.58 8.99
C HIS A 106 16.01 1.19 8.27
N ASN A 107 15.77 1.76 7.07
CA ASN A 107 14.62 1.40 6.23
C ASN A 107 14.62 -0.10 5.89
N LYS A 108 15.79 -0.67 5.60
CA LYS A 108 15.95 -2.11 5.40
C LYS A 108 15.57 -2.92 6.64
N MET A 109 16.03 -2.52 7.83
CA MET A 109 15.67 -3.20 9.08
C MET A 109 14.16 -3.16 9.34
N LEU A 110 13.50 -2.02 9.11
CA LEU A 110 12.05 -1.87 9.24
C LEU A 110 11.30 -2.78 8.25
N TRP A 111 11.74 -2.82 6.99
CA TRP A 111 11.19 -3.71 5.96
C TRP A 111 11.27 -5.18 6.37
N GLU A 112 12.44 -5.65 6.80
CA GLU A 112 12.63 -7.03 7.26
C GLU A 112 11.77 -7.35 8.48
N LYS A 113 11.64 -6.39 9.41
CA LYS A 113 10.77 -6.53 10.58
C LYS A 113 9.31 -6.69 10.18
N TRP A 114 8.81 -5.87 9.24
CA TRP A 114 7.42 -5.96 8.79
C TRP A 114 7.13 -7.24 8.02
N ASN A 115 8.02 -7.64 7.11
CA ASN A 115 7.85 -8.91 6.39
C ASN A 115 7.82 -10.11 7.34
N LYS A 116 8.64 -10.10 8.41
CA LYS A 116 8.57 -11.12 9.46
C LYS A 116 7.23 -11.11 10.20
N SER A 117 6.68 -9.93 10.49
CA SER A 117 5.37 -9.82 11.17
C SER A 117 4.20 -10.26 10.28
N ILE A 118 4.27 -9.99 8.97
CA ILE A 118 3.25 -10.43 8.01
C ILE A 118 3.23 -11.95 7.91
N LEU A 119 4.40 -12.59 7.93
CA LEU A 119 4.53 -14.05 7.88
C LEU A 119 4.19 -14.74 9.22
N ASN A 120 4.26 -14.01 10.35
CA ASN A 120 3.96 -14.51 11.69
C ASN A 120 2.98 -13.57 12.43
N PRO A 121 1.70 -13.55 12.04
CA PRO A 121 0.71 -12.61 12.58
C PRO A 121 0.44 -12.79 14.08
N ASN A 122 0.86 -13.92 14.67
CA ASN A 122 0.63 -14.27 16.07
C ASN A 122 1.48 -13.48 17.08
N GLN A 123 2.43 -12.64 16.64
CA GLN A 123 3.39 -12.05 17.59
C GLN A 123 3.45 -10.53 17.75
N ASP A 124 2.98 -9.64 16.87
CA ASP A 124 2.87 -8.22 17.23
C ASP A 124 2.15 -7.33 16.21
N LYS A 125 1.31 -6.44 16.73
CA LYS A 125 0.74 -5.20 16.18
C LYS A 125 0.62 -5.10 14.66
N LEU A 126 -0.55 -5.50 14.15
CA LEU A 126 -1.12 -4.89 12.96
C LEU A 126 -1.25 -3.38 13.23
N TRP A 127 -0.72 -2.55 12.32
CA TRP A 127 -0.79 -1.10 12.49
C TRP A 127 -2.23 -0.66 12.31
N GLY A 128 -2.84 -0.30 13.42
CA GLY A 128 -4.21 0.14 13.54
C GLY A 128 -4.37 1.20 14.60
N PHE A 129 -5.12 2.23 14.27
CA PHE A 129 -5.68 3.12 15.27
C PHE A 129 -6.59 2.30 16.21
N GLY A 130 -6.09 2.02 17.42
CA GLY A 130 -6.88 1.57 18.56
C GLY A 130 -7.26 0.07 18.62
N GLY A 131 -6.70 -0.62 19.61
CA GLY A 131 -7.31 -1.79 20.29
C GLY A 131 -7.50 -3.08 19.47
N SER A 132 -6.49 -3.95 19.39
CA SER A 132 -6.57 -5.15 18.52
C SER A 132 -6.06 -6.44 19.18
N GLN A 133 -6.69 -6.87 20.27
CA GLN A 133 -6.56 -8.26 20.75
C GLN A 133 -7.87 -9.04 20.81
N CYS A 134 -9.02 -8.38 20.97
CA CYS A 134 -10.31 -9.08 21.03
C CYS A 134 -10.94 -9.31 19.65
N SER A 135 -10.57 -8.53 18.64
CA SER A 135 -11.19 -8.54 17.31
C SER A 135 -10.69 -9.65 16.37
N MET A 136 -9.40 -10.02 16.43
CA MET A 136 -8.85 -11.02 15.49
C MET A 136 -9.49 -12.40 15.63
N LYS A 137 -9.78 -12.85 16.86
CA LYS A 137 -10.41 -14.17 17.09
C LYS A 137 -11.84 -14.25 16.55
N GLN A 138 -12.57 -13.13 16.54
CA GLN A 138 -13.92 -13.07 15.99
C GLN A 138 -13.90 -12.99 14.46
N VAL A 139 -12.95 -12.25 13.88
CA VAL A 139 -12.80 -12.15 12.41
C VAL A 139 -12.42 -13.49 11.78
N GLU A 140 -11.53 -14.26 12.39
CA GLU A 140 -11.17 -15.61 11.91
C GLU A 140 -12.34 -16.60 11.98
N ALA A 141 -13.18 -16.50 13.01
CA ALA A 141 -14.38 -17.32 13.14
C ALA A 141 -15.43 -16.96 12.07
N TRP A 142 -15.67 -15.67 11.86
CA TRP A 142 -16.65 -15.18 10.88
C TRP A 142 -16.20 -15.41 9.44
N SER A 143 -14.90 -15.29 9.16
CA SER A 143 -14.36 -15.59 7.83
C SER A 143 -14.53 -17.07 7.46
N LYS A 144 -14.48 -17.99 8.44
CA LYS A 144 -14.77 -19.41 8.19
C LYS A 144 -16.26 -19.65 7.93
N GLU A 145 -17.13 -19.04 8.73
CA GLU A 145 -18.59 -19.18 8.56
C GLU A 145 -19.06 -18.65 7.19
N VAL A 146 -18.53 -17.52 6.73
CA VAL A 146 -18.86 -16.96 5.42
C VAL A 146 -18.33 -17.83 4.27
N LEU A 147 -17.12 -18.38 4.39
CA LEU A 147 -16.58 -19.29 3.37
C LEU A 147 -17.37 -20.60 3.29
N ASP A 148 -17.79 -21.15 4.44
CA ASP A 148 -18.63 -22.35 4.48
C ASP A 148 -20.04 -22.09 3.89
N GLU A 149 -20.60 -20.89 4.08
CA GLU A 149 -21.89 -20.52 3.49
C GLU A 149 -21.82 -20.32 1.96
N VAL A 150 -20.70 -19.80 1.44
CA VAL A 150 -20.48 -19.60 0.01
C VAL A 150 -20.15 -20.92 -0.71
N ILE A 151 -19.39 -21.81 -0.07
CA ILE A 151 -19.03 -23.12 -0.62
C ILE A 151 -20.20 -24.11 -0.51
N GLY A 152 -21.02 -24.02 0.54
CA GLY A 152 -22.20 -24.87 0.72
C GLY A 152 -23.40 -24.56 -0.18
N LYS A 153 -23.33 -23.52 -1.01
CA LYS A 153 -24.39 -23.10 -1.96
C LYS A 153 -24.03 -23.35 -3.44
N LEU A 154 -22.90 -24.02 -3.71
CA LEU A 154 -22.54 -24.59 -5.03
C LEU A 154 -22.92 -26.07 -5.10
#